data_AF-A0A948ATR9-F1
#
_entry.id   AF-A0A948ATR9-F1
#
_cell.length_a   1.000
_cell.length_b   1.000
_cell.length_c   1.000
_cell.angle_alpha   90.00
_cell.angle_beta   90.00
_cell.angle_gamma   90.00
#
_symmetry.space_group_name_H-M   'P 1'
#
loop_
_entity.id
_entity.type
_entity.pdbx_description
1 polymer ?
#
loop_
_entity_poly.entity_id
_entity_poly.type
_entity_poly.pdbx_seq_one_letter_code
_entity_poly.pdbx_strand_id
1 'polypeptide(L)'
;MKNFKLNRKCEVLKIREDGFSLVELIITIAIIGILNIMSYFGIAGTGNWFKNEKVKDDLIAISNALEHYKRDHFGSYPIQDPGDNSNMLCFAADASYTHDCDSAAFRQGMIDNNLLTKRYLQEVPTDPRTNSRYVYGVSADGKYFQVAGVVYESGNYRAEIVENLGKGFYYQA
;
A
#
# COMPACT_ATOMS: atom_id res chain seq x y z
N MET A 1 -52.19 -61.80 -22.65
CA MET A 1 -51.35 -60.72 -22.10
C MET A 1 -51.02 -61.07 -20.65
N LYS A 2 -49.77 -61.48 -20.36
CA LYS A 2 -49.36 -61.91 -19.01
C LYS A 2 -48.72 -60.74 -18.26
N ASN A 3 -49.31 -60.37 -17.13
CA ASN A 3 -48.91 -59.27 -16.27
C ASN A 3 -47.60 -59.59 -15.54
N PHE A 4 -46.58 -58.75 -15.73
CA PHE A 4 -45.27 -58.85 -15.10
C PHE A 4 -45.30 -58.14 -13.73
N LYS A 5 -45.32 -58.90 -12.63
CA LYS A 5 -45.17 -58.36 -11.27
C LYS A 5 -43.68 -58.09 -10.99
N LEU A 6 -43.30 -56.82 -10.95
CA LEU A 6 -41.99 -56.39 -10.45
C LEU A 6 -42.00 -56.40 -8.92
N ASN A 7 -41.38 -57.41 -8.33
CA ASN A 7 -41.08 -57.46 -6.90
C ASN A 7 -39.76 -56.74 -6.63
N ARG A 8 -39.80 -55.41 -6.47
CA ARG A 8 -38.63 -54.64 -6.02
C ARG A 8 -38.54 -54.73 -4.50
N LYS A 9 -37.70 -55.65 -3.99
CA LYS A 9 -37.16 -55.51 -2.64
C LYS A 9 -36.28 -54.26 -2.62
N CYS A 10 -36.73 -53.22 -1.93
CA CYS A 10 -35.92 -52.06 -1.63
C CYS A 10 -35.04 -52.41 -0.42
N GLU A 11 -33.80 -52.82 -0.66
CA GLU A 11 -32.83 -52.96 0.43
C GLU A 11 -32.30 -51.58 0.83
N VAL A 12 -32.56 -51.20 2.08
CA VAL A 12 -32.06 -49.96 2.68
C VAL A 12 -30.57 -50.18 2.96
N LEU A 13 -29.70 -49.49 2.22
CA LEU A 13 -28.26 -49.48 2.49
C LEU A 13 -28.01 -48.77 3.83
N LYS A 14 -27.67 -49.56 4.84
CA LYS A 14 -27.32 -49.09 6.19
C LYS A 14 -25.92 -48.48 6.13
N ILE A 15 -25.82 -47.15 6.15
CA ILE A 15 -24.52 -46.47 6.25
C ILE A 15 -23.96 -46.78 7.63
N ARG A 16 -22.79 -47.42 7.67
CA ARG A 16 -22.09 -47.75 8.91
C ARG A 16 -21.30 -46.51 9.33
N GLU A 17 -21.77 -45.84 10.36
CA GLU A 17 -21.01 -44.75 10.99
C GLU A 17 -19.91 -45.36 11.86
N ASP A 18 -18.77 -45.67 11.24
CA ASP A 18 -17.56 -46.05 11.96
C ASP A 18 -17.00 -44.77 12.63
N GLY A 19 -17.12 -44.70 13.96
CA GLY A 19 -16.57 -43.61 14.76
C GLY A 19 -15.04 -43.69 14.88
N PHE A 20 -14.40 -42.55 15.14
CA PHE A 20 -12.96 -42.47 15.37
C PHE A 20 -12.51 -43.37 16.52
N SER A 21 -11.40 -44.08 16.31
CA SER A 21 -10.80 -44.92 17.35
C SER A 21 -10.15 -44.07 18.44
N LEU A 22 -10.19 -44.54 19.69
CA LEU A 22 -9.53 -43.89 20.83
C LEU A 22 -8.02 -43.73 20.57
N VAL A 23 -7.40 -44.74 19.94
CA VAL A 23 -5.98 -44.71 19.58
C VAL A 23 -5.69 -43.62 18.55
N GLU A 24 -6.59 -43.43 17.59
CA GLU A 24 -6.45 -42.43 16.53
C GLU A 24 -6.52 -41.01 17.10
N LEU A 25 -7.39 -40.79 18.08
CA LEU A 25 -7.47 -39.51 18.78
C LEU A 25 -6.19 -39.24 19.61
N ILE A 26 -5.66 -40.24 20.29
CA ILE A 26 -4.45 -40.09 21.12
C ILE A 26 -3.21 -39.79 20.25
N ILE A 27 -3.06 -40.46 19.11
CA ILE A 27 -1.95 -40.20 18.19
C ILE A 27 -2.05 -38.77 17.62
N THR A 28 -3.26 -38.32 17.30
CA THR A 28 -3.49 -36.99 16.73
C THR A 28 -3.11 -35.87 17.70
N ILE A 29 -3.55 -35.95 18.96
CA ILE A 29 -3.17 -34.95 19.97
C ILE A 29 -1.67 -34.98 20.29
N ALA A 30 -1.02 -36.15 20.18
CA ALA A 30 0.42 -36.27 20.33
C ALA A 30 1.18 -35.57 19.20
N ILE A 31 0.76 -35.76 17.94
CA ILE A 31 1.37 -35.09 16.78
C ILE A 31 1.15 -33.57 16.86
N ILE A 32 -0.07 -33.12 17.21
CA ILE A 32 -0.38 -31.70 17.39
C ILE A 32 0.50 -31.09 18.49
N GLY A 33 0.73 -31.81 19.60
CA GLY A 33 1.62 -31.36 20.67
C GLY A 33 3.06 -31.13 20.20
N ILE A 34 3.59 -32.02 19.37
CA ILE A 34 4.95 -31.91 18.81
C ILE A 34 5.05 -30.71 17.84
N LEU A 35 4.05 -30.53 16.98
CA LEU A 35 4.06 -29.45 15.98
C LEU A 35 3.93 -28.05 16.61
N ASN A 36 3.18 -27.90 17.70
CA ASN A 36 2.98 -26.61 18.36
C ASN A 36 4.29 -26.00 18.90
N ILE A 37 5.24 -26.83 19.34
CA ILE A 37 6.53 -26.36 19.87
C ILE A 37 7.35 -25.65 18.78
N MET A 38 7.27 -26.12 17.53
CA MET A 38 8.01 -25.54 16.40
C MET A 38 7.35 -24.28 15.83
N SER A 39 6.04 -24.12 16.02
CA SER A 39 5.27 -23.01 15.43
C SER A 39 5.58 -21.64 16.03
N TYR A 40 6.19 -21.57 17.21
CA TYR A 40 6.42 -20.30 17.91
C TYR A 40 7.62 -19.50 17.38
N PHE A 41 8.57 -20.14 16.68
CA PHE A 41 9.85 -19.52 16.30
C PHE A 41 9.80 -18.57 15.09
N GLY A 42 8.62 -18.16 14.61
CA GLY A 42 8.49 -17.55 13.27
C GLY A 42 8.16 -16.05 13.17
N ILE A 43 7.84 -15.33 14.24
CA ILE A 43 7.07 -14.06 14.09
C ILE A 43 7.88 -12.77 14.35
N ALA A 44 9.07 -12.83 14.94
CA ALA A 44 9.80 -11.63 15.34
C ALA A 44 11.02 -11.36 14.43
N GLY A 45 10.81 -10.69 13.28
CA GLY A 45 11.97 -10.21 12.51
C GLY A 45 11.73 -9.60 11.13
N THR A 46 10.50 -9.68 10.60
CA THR A 46 10.24 -9.33 9.18
C THR A 46 9.41 -8.05 8.99
N GLY A 47 8.88 -7.45 10.05
CA GLY A 47 7.92 -6.36 9.92
C GLY A 47 8.44 -5.13 9.16
N ASN A 48 9.71 -4.74 9.34
CA ASN A 48 10.21 -3.50 8.74
C ASN A 48 10.48 -3.59 7.24
N TRP A 49 10.90 -4.76 6.73
CA TRP A 49 11.11 -4.91 5.29
C TRP A 49 9.79 -4.94 4.53
N PHE A 50 8.77 -5.63 5.05
CA PHE A 50 7.43 -5.62 4.45
C PHE A 50 6.85 -4.20 4.42
N LYS A 51 7.04 -3.44 5.51
CA LYS A 51 6.62 -2.04 5.57
C LYS A 51 7.44 -1.16 4.63
N ASN A 52 8.72 -1.46 4.38
CA ASN A 52 9.54 -0.69 3.44
C ASN A 52 9.06 -0.95 2.01
N GLU A 53 8.80 -2.22 1.68
CA GLU A 53 8.28 -2.61 0.38
C GLU A 53 6.92 -1.97 0.12
N LYS A 54 6.03 -2.01 1.11
CA LYS A 54 4.74 -1.33 1.03
C LYS A 54 4.90 0.18 0.76
N VAL A 55 5.81 0.87 1.46
CA VAL A 55 6.08 2.30 1.18
C VAL A 55 6.53 2.50 -0.26
N LYS A 56 7.41 1.65 -0.79
CA LYS A 56 7.87 1.76 -2.18
C LYS A 56 6.73 1.53 -3.18
N ASP A 57 5.92 0.50 -2.96
CA ASP A 57 4.75 0.20 -3.77
C ASP A 57 3.75 1.37 -3.76
N ASP A 58 3.49 1.95 -2.59
CA ASP A 58 2.61 3.10 -2.41
C ASP A 58 3.13 4.33 -3.17
N LEU A 59 4.44 4.61 -3.11
CA LEU A 59 5.07 5.71 -3.86
C LEU A 59 4.97 5.51 -5.38
N ILE A 60 5.15 4.28 -5.86
CA ILE A 60 4.99 3.94 -7.29
C ILE A 60 3.53 4.09 -7.72
N ALA A 61 2.57 3.66 -6.90
CA ALA A 61 1.15 3.82 -7.18
C ALA A 61 0.75 5.29 -7.27
N ILE A 62 1.23 6.14 -6.35
CA ILE A 62 1.00 7.59 -6.39
C ILE A 62 1.65 8.20 -7.65
N SER A 63 2.89 7.83 -7.97
CA SER A 63 3.59 8.29 -9.17
C SER A 63 2.80 7.99 -10.46
N ASN A 64 2.30 6.76 -10.60
CA ASN A 64 1.46 6.36 -11.73
C ASN A 64 0.15 7.17 -11.77
N ALA A 65 -0.48 7.40 -10.62
CA ALA A 65 -1.69 8.21 -10.53
C ALA A 65 -1.43 9.68 -10.97
N LEU A 66 -0.27 10.24 -10.60
CA LEU A 66 0.15 11.57 -11.02
C LEU A 66 0.40 11.65 -12.54
N GLU A 67 1.01 10.63 -13.13
CA GLU A 67 1.17 10.56 -14.59
C GLU A 67 -0.18 10.47 -15.33
N HIS A 68 -1.12 9.70 -14.78
CA HIS A 68 -2.48 9.66 -15.31
C HIS A 68 -3.19 11.02 -15.19
N TYR A 69 -3.06 11.70 -14.04
CA TYR A 69 -3.60 13.04 -13.85
C TYR A 69 -3.05 14.00 -14.89
N LYS A 70 -1.74 14.03 -15.08
CA LYS A 70 -1.05 14.90 -16.03
C LYS A 70 -1.55 14.74 -17.46
N ARG A 71 -1.78 13.50 -17.89
CA ARG A 71 -2.31 13.20 -19.23
C ARG A 71 -3.70 13.82 -19.44
N ASP A 72 -4.52 13.84 -18.40
CA ASP A 72 -5.87 14.41 -18.46
C ASP A 72 -5.89 15.94 -18.28
N HIS A 73 -4.85 16.51 -17.66
CA HIS A 73 -4.75 17.94 -17.31
C HIS A 73 -3.64 18.65 -18.11
N PHE A 74 -3.67 18.50 -19.44
CA PHE A 74 -2.84 19.25 -20.40
C PHE A 74 -1.33 19.24 -20.11
N GLY A 75 -0.80 18.19 -19.48
CA GLY A 75 0.63 18.05 -19.22
C GLY A 75 1.11 18.66 -17.91
N SER A 76 0.20 19.10 -17.03
CA SER A 76 0.53 19.64 -15.71
C SER A 76 0.07 18.71 -14.57
N TYR A 77 0.90 18.56 -13.55
CA TYR A 77 0.56 17.88 -12.29
C TYR A 77 -0.32 18.77 -11.39
N PRO A 78 -1.01 18.19 -10.39
CA PRO A 78 -1.84 18.96 -9.46
C PRO A 78 -1.02 20.00 -8.71
N ILE A 79 -1.37 21.28 -8.89
CA ILE A 79 -0.84 22.36 -8.05
C ILE A 79 -1.91 22.65 -7.00
N GLN A 80 -1.56 22.49 -5.73
CA GLN A 80 -2.45 22.88 -4.64
C GLN A 80 -2.40 24.40 -4.50
N ASP A 81 -3.54 25.03 -4.23
CA ASP A 81 -3.58 26.46 -3.94
C ASP A 81 -3.36 26.71 -2.44
N PRO A 82 -2.63 27.77 -2.05
CA PRO A 82 -2.39 28.09 -0.63
C PRO A 82 -3.65 28.48 0.14
N GLY A 83 -4.75 28.78 -0.58
CA GLY A 83 -5.98 29.31 0.01
C GLY A 83 -6.93 28.27 0.60
N ASP A 84 -6.72 26.98 0.35
CA ASP A 84 -7.64 25.92 0.76
C ASP A 84 -6.95 24.94 1.71
N ASN A 85 -6.90 25.30 3.00
CA ASN A 85 -6.54 24.44 4.14
C ASN A 85 -5.25 23.60 3.99
N SER A 86 -4.38 23.98 3.07
CA SER A 86 -3.26 23.16 2.64
C SER A 86 -2.09 23.47 3.55
N ASN A 87 -1.58 22.43 4.24
CA ASN A 87 -0.27 22.43 4.87
C ASN A 87 0.81 22.47 3.76
N MET A 88 0.72 23.47 2.88
CA MET A 88 1.59 23.63 1.73
C MET A 88 2.66 24.65 2.06
N LEU A 89 3.90 24.21 1.95
CA LEU A 89 5.10 25.00 2.10
C LEU A 89 5.60 25.39 0.72
N CYS A 90 6.06 26.62 0.60
CA CYS A 90 6.58 27.17 -0.64
C CYS A 90 8.08 27.41 -0.50
N PHE A 91 8.82 27.12 -1.56
CA PHE A 91 10.28 27.20 -1.58
C PHE A 91 10.74 27.99 -2.79
N ALA A 92 11.71 28.88 -2.57
CA ALA A 92 12.38 29.60 -3.64
C ALA A 92 13.33 28.67 -4.43
N ALA A 93 13.90 29.17 -5.52
CA ALA A 93 14.80 28.39 -6.37
C ALA A 93 16.06 27.90 -5.64
N ASP A 94 16.45 28.59 -4.57
CA ASP A 94 17.55 28.20 -3.68
C ASP A 94 17.14 27.20 -2.59
N ALA A 95 15.95 26.60 -2.71
CA ALA A 95 15.34 25.72 -1.72
C ALA A 95 15.15 26.36 -0.33
N SER A 96 15.27 27.69 -0.22
CA SER A 96 14.90 28.41 0.99
C SER A 96 13.39 28.49 1.11
N TYR A 97 12.89 28.45 2.34
CA TYR A 97 11.47 28.61 2.61
C TYR A 97 11.02 30.04 2.26
N THR A 98 9.89 30.16 1.56
CA THR A 98 9.23 31.43 1.26
C THR A 98 7.79 31.41 1.76
N HIS A 99 7.36 32.54 2.32
CA HIS A 99 5.96 32.75 2.69
C HIS A 99 5.09 33.14 1.49
N ASP A 100 5.70 33.64 0.40
CA ASP A 100 5.02 33.97 -0.83
C ASP A 100 5.16 32.82 -1.83
N CYS A 101 4.01 32.24 -2.20
CA CYS A 101 3.91 31.13 -3.13
C CYS A 101 3.82 31.57 -4.60
N ASP A 102 3.59 32.86 -4.87
CA ASP A 102 3.47 33.38 -6.24
C ASP A 102 4.83 33.42 -6.94
N SER A 103 5.89 33.63 -6.16
CA SER A 103 7.29 33.64 -6.61
C SER A 103 8.05 32.34 -6.28
N ALA A 104 7.37 31.32 -5.74
CA ALA A 104 7.99 30.06 -5.39
C ALA A 104 8.46 29.30 -6.63
N ALA A 105 9.60 28.62 -6.54
CA ALA A 105 10.05 27.69 -7.56
C ALA A 105 9.38 26.32 -7.40
N PHE A 106 9.14 25.91 -6.15
CA PHE A 106 8.50 24.63 -5.83
C PHE A 106 7.55 24.77 -4.65
N ARG A 107 6.50 23.95 -4.65
CA ARG A 107 5.47 23.89 -3.61
C ARG A 107 5.43 22.47 -3.07
N GLN A 108 5.37 22.29 -1.75
CA GLN A 108 5.35 20.99 -1.10
C GLN A 108 4.18 20.90 -0.12
N GLY A 109 3.41 19.83 -0.21
CA GLY A 109 2.30 19.54 0.71
C GLY A 109 2.22 18.04 1.00
N MET A 110 1.04 17.58 1.43
CA MET A 110 0.74 16.16 1.60
C MET A 110 -0.13 15.67 0.44
N ILE A 111 -0.01 14.39 0.09
CA ILE A 111 -0.98 13.73 -0.78
C ILE A 111 -2.31 13.58 -0.02
N ASP A 112 -3.40 14.01 -0.62
CA ASP A 112 -4.75 13.79 -0.11
C ASP A 112 -5.79 13.62 -1.23
N ASN A 113 -7.04 13.38 -0.83
CA ASN A 113 -8.14 13.16 -1.75
C ASN A 113 -8.55 14.42 -2.54
N ASN A 114 -8.15 15.61 -2.08
CA ASN A 114 -8.41 16.86 -2.77
C ASN A 114 -7.38 17.07 -3.89
N LEU A 115 -6.12 16.72 -3.62
CA LEU A 115 -5.03 16.74 -4.58
C LEU A 115 -5.22 15.72 -5.70
N LEU A 116 -5.43 14.46 -5.33
CA LEU A 116 -5.67 13.35 -6.23
C LEU A 116 -7.07 12.82 -5.97
N THR A 117 -7.99 13.18 -6.85
CA THR A 117 -9.36 12.68 -6.76
C THR A 117 -9.40 11.15 -6.88
N LYS A 118 -10.46 10.55 -6.34
CA LYS A 118 -10.73 9.09 -6.37
C LYS A 118 -10.70 8.46 -7.77
N ARG A 119 -10.71 9.28 -8.82
CA ARG A 119 -10.58 8.84 -10.21
C ARG A 119 -9.18 8.31 -10.54
N TYR A 120 -8.14 8.89 -9.95
CA TYR A 120 -6.74 8.54 -10.24
C TYR A 120 -6.16 7.59 -9.20
N LEU A 121 -6.63 7.68 -7.97
CA LEU A 121 -6.19 6.85 -6.85
C LEU A 121 -7.40 6.50 -5.99
N GLN A 122 -7.74 5.21 -5.88
CA GLN A 122 -8.98 4.78 -5.20
C GLN A 122 -9.02 5.20 -3.73
N GLU A 123 -7.89 5.06 -3.06
CA GLU A 123 -7.66 5.49 -1.68
C GLU A 123 -6.22 5.99 -1.57
N VAL A 124 -6.04 7.13 -0.90
CA VAL A 124 -4.70 7.66 -0.65
C VAL A 124 -3.99 6.77 0.37
N PRO A 125 -2.88 6.10 0.01
CA PRO A 125 -2.18 5.24 0.93
C PRO A 125 -1.48 6.07 2.01
N THR A 126 -1.27 5.44 3.17
CA THR A 126 -0.58 6.02 4.32
C THR A 126 0.55 5.10 4.76
N ASP A 127 1.57 5.70 5.38
CA ASP A 127 2.73 4.93 5.85
C ASP A 127 2.27 3.86 6.86
N PRO A 128 2.55 2.57 6.63
CA PRO A 128 2.12 1.47 7.50
C PRO A 128 2.76 1.49 8.91
N ARG A 129 3.74 2.36 9.18
CA ARG A 129 4.35 2.54 10.50
C ARG A 129 3.67 3.60 11.34
N THR A 130 3.37 4.74 10.73
CA THR A 130 2.96 5.98 11.43
C THR A 130 1.53 6.39 11.09
N ASN A 131 0.94 5.77 10.07
CA ASN A 131 -0.32 6.17 9.45
C ASN A 131 -0.31 7.62 8.92
N SER A 132 0.88 8.16 8.66
CA SER A 132 1.06 9.50 8.11
C SER A 132 0.89 9.51 6.59
N ARG A 133 0.46 10.66 6.05
CA ARG A 133 0.37 10.88 4.60
C ARG A 133 1.76 11.07 3.99
N TYR A 134 1.90 10.67 2.73
CA TYR A 134 3.11 10.91 1.95
C TYR A 134 3.25 12.38 1.57
N VAL A 135 4.51 12.83 1.46
CA VAL A 135 4.84 14.20 1.07
C VAL A 135 4.83 14.29 -0.45
N TYR A 136 4.29 15.41 -0.96
CA TYR A 136 4.20 15.71 -2.37
C TYR A 136 4.85 17.07 -2.64
N GLY A 137 5.73 17.14 -3.63
CA GLY A 137 6.30 18.36 -4.17
C GLY A 137 5.93 18.53 -5.63
N VAL A 138 5.68 19.77 -6.04
CA VAL A 138 5.42 20.14 -7.44
C VAL A 138 6.17 21.41 -7.78
N SER A 139 6.70 21.48 -9.00
CA SER A 139 7.26 22.71 -9.55
C SER A 139 6.17 23.75 -9.79
N ALA A 140 6.51 25.03 -9.70
CA ALA A 140 5.56 26.12 -9.91
C ALA A 140 4.95 26.11 -11.32
N ASP A 141 5.65 25.54 -12.30
CA ASP A 141 5.15 25.33 -13.67
C ASP A 141 4.29 24.05 -13.83
N GLY A 142 4.14 23.25 -12.78
CA GLY A 142 3.39 22.00 -12.78
C GLY A 142 4.01 20.91 -13.65
N LYS A 143 5.25 21.04 -14.13
CA LYS A 143 5.87 20.05 -15.04
C LYS A 143 6.63 18.95 -14.33
N TYR A 144 7.02 19.20 -13.10
CA TYR A 144 7.82 18.28 -12.31
C TYR A 144 7.16 18.00 -10.97
N PHE A 145 7.30 16.77 -10.51
CA PHE A 145 6.82 16.35 -9.21
C PHE A 145 7.86 15.52 -8.47
N GLN A 146 7.67 15.47 -7.17
CA GLN A 146 8.35 14.57 -6.26
C GLN A 146 7.35 14.02 -5.25
N VAL A 147 7.45 12.74 -4.93
CA VAL A 147 6.71 12.12 -3.82
C VAL A 147 7.72 11.46 -2.91
N ALA A 148 7.57 11.64 -1.61
CA ALA A 148 8.51 11.11 -0.63
C ALA A 148 7.79 10.38 0.51
N GLY A 149 8.39 9.28 0.93
CA GLY A 149 8.01 8.48 2.09
C GLY A 149 9.23 8.14 2.95
N VAL A 150 9.01 7.50 4.09
CA VAL A 150 10.10 7.13 5.00
C VAL A 150 10.27 5.61 5.03
N VAL A 151 11.51 5.15 4.86
CA VAL A 151 11.89 3.75 4.97
C VAL A 151 12.89 3.57 6.12
N TYR A 152 12.85 2.40 6.75
CA TYR A 152 13.73 2.04 7.85
C TYR A 152 14.72 0.97 7.40
N GLU A 153 16.00 1.32 7.33
CA GLU A 153 17.05 0.43 6.86
C GLU A 153 18.28 0.55 7.77
N SER A 154 18.87 -0.60 8.14
CA SER A 154 20.13 -0.66 8.89
C SER A 154 20.16 0.23 10.15
N GLY A 155 19.05 0.28 10.90
CA GLY A 155 18.96 1.05 12.14
C GLY A 155 18.52 2.50 11.98
N ASN A 156 18.43 3.02 10.75
CA ASN A 156 18.16 4.43 10.47
C ASN A 156 16.92 4.64 9.60
N TYR A 157 16.28 5.79 9.77
CA TYR A 157 15.22 6.25 8.88
C TYR A 157 15.82 7.08 7.76
N ARG A 158 15.43 6.79 6.52
CA ARG A 158 15.79 7.59 5.34
C ARG A 158 14.55 7.90 4.50
N ALA A 159 14.58 9.03 3.80
CA ALA A 159 13.56 9.35 2.83
C ALA A 159 13.76 8.48 1.57
N GLU A 160 12.69 7.84 1.11
CA GLU A 160 12.60 7.23 -0.20
C GLU A 160 11.80 8.18 -1.09
N ILE A 161 12.33 8.48 -2.27
CA ILE A 161 11.81 9.52 -3.14
C ILE A 161 11.54 8.93 -4.53
N VAL A 162 10.38 9.26 -5.09
CA VAL A 162 10.03 9.01 -6.49
C VAL A 162 9.72 10.35 -7.15
N GLU A 163 10.39 10.64 -8.26
CA GLU A 163 10.30 11.92 -8.95
C GLU A 163 10.47 11.74 -10.46
N ASN A 164 9.97 12.71 -11.23
CA ASN A 164 10.16 12.74 -12.69
C ASN A 164 11.27 13.71 -13.13
N LEU A 165 12.05 14.21 -12.17
CA LEU A 165 13.21 15.05 -12.40
C LEU A 165 14.41 14.14 -12.71
N GLY A 166 15.03 14.29 -13.89
CA GLY A 166 16.20 13.48 -14.29
C GLY A 166 17.43 13.63 -13.38
N LYS A 167 17.39 14.62 -12.48
CA LYS A 167 18.25 14.81 -11.31
C LYS A 167 17.33 15.43 -10.27
N GLY A 168 17.15 14.83 -9.10
CA GLY A 168 16.24 15.37 -8.07
C GLY A 168 16.53 16.81 -7.69
N PHE A 169 15.80 17.34 -6.71
CA PHE A 169 16.04 18.69 -6.14
C PHE A 169 17.41 18.86 -5.44
N TYR A 170 18.44 18.15 -5.89
CA TYR A 170 19.82 18.38 -5.52
C TYR A 170 20.32 19.64 -6.23
N TYR A 171 20.60 20.64 -5.41
CA TYR A 171 21.48 21.74 -5.75
C TYR A 171 22.71 21.21 -6.49
N GLN A 172 22.88 21.58 -7.76
CA GLN A 172 24.22 21.68 -8.30
C GLN A 172 24.75 23.02 -7.80
N ALA A 173 25.53 22.96 -6.71
CA ALA A 173 26.36 24.08 -6.30
C ALA A 173 27.33 24.47 -7.43
#